data_AF-A0A9P8WH95-F1
#
_entry.id   AF-A0A9P8WH95-F1
#
_cell.length_a   1.000
_cell.length_b   1.000
_cell.length_c   1.000
_cell.angle_alpha   90.00
_cell.angle_beta   90.00
_cell.angle_gamma   90.00
#
_symmetry.space_group_name_H-M   'P 1'
#
loop_
_entity.id
_entity.type
_entity.pdbx_description
1 polymer ?
#
loop_
_entity_poly.entity_id
_entity_poly.type
_entity_poly.pdbx_seq_one_letter_code
_entity_poly.pdbx_strand_id
1 'polypeptide(L)'
;MAPPSPIEVRPHPTKGRGLYATKTFSPGETIQAFAPLILVASVEHTECVCSYCLKKRAGPDDLRACSLCHHAYYCNTTCQAAAWSAVHSKECKPLQTTPPDHPELPTPVRAVIQALVKKKIGKALETLEGSIADFEYKSEDWKNQQMMGCAAVKFAGLTVDLEAVNKAVEYLCKIQVNAFQRWDFELGHAAIFLEPTLAMANHSCLPNANVEFVGRKAVLQAETEIRTGDEIEISYTDYTYPLPVRQQALKPYHFTCKCRRCEQDLSIYQACALSPNIELNRASLVLDMTKLKTHAAATNAKKAALANEHSGNTAEIVADRCELPPDTVKENRKMLEKQWQTCKGLVSEGWWAVTPLYQVLSDIALHYVREQRYISALLVTCLVATDADPYRYVAPFHPQRSAKIFLIAKLLALTASEAHIPGDSAEKWTNGPTDGVAAQALDTLKGVDQTSLCQMLLLMVLQNAPAGYVDEWGLALEAKAILNDIDQLQGRERELSLINAWNKDPRSDQSHAFFRYAVVQQVDTLAKLGPKILALDFGQ
;
A
#
# COMPACT_ATOMS: atom_id res chain seq x y z
N MET A 1 6.34 35.49 12.48
CA MET A 1 5.39 34.50 13.02
C MET A 1 5.46 33.27 12.13
N ALA A 2 5.53 32.06 12.70
CA ALA A 2 5.36 30.85 11.91
C ALA A 2 3.94 30.85 11.31
N PRO A 3 3.73 30.33 10.08
CA PRO A 3 2.40 30.19 9.53
C PRO A 3 1.55 29.32 10.47
N PRO A 4 0.23 29.58 10.58
CA PRO A 4 -0.65 28.76 11.39
C PRO A 4 -0.62 27.29 10.91
N SER A 5 -0.69 26.36 11.86
CA SER A 5 -0.74 24.92 11.56
C SER A 5 -1.88 24.63 10.57
N PRO A 6 -1.65 23.83 9.51
CA PRO A 6 -2.69 23.43 8.55
C PRO A 6 -3.77 22.53 9.17
N ILE A 7 -3.51 22.03 10.39
CA ILE A 7 -4.36 21.09 11.11
C ILE A 7 -4.52 21.46 12.60
N GLU A 8 -5.71 21.10 13.04
CA GLU A 8 -6.36 21.14 14.34
C GLU A 8 -6.52 19.86 15.15
N VAL A 9 -6.27 19.79 16.46
CA VAL A 9 -6.87 18.72 17.29
C VAL A 9 -8.01 19.30 18.12
N ARG A 10 -9.22 18.75 17.99
CA ARG A 10 -10.41 19.20 18.73
C ARG A 10 -11.20 18.00 19.28
N PRO A 11 -12.01 18.17 20.34
CA PRO A 11 -12.97 17.15 20.74
C PRO A 11 -13.99 16.87 19.62
N HIS A 12 -14.29 15.59 19.38
CA HIS A 12 -15.35 15.12 18.50
C HIS A 12 -16.57 14.68 19.35
N PRO A 13 -17.81 15.00 18.98
CA PRO A 13 -19.01 14.70 19.79
C PRO A 13 -19.16 13.22 20.21
N THR A 14 -18.68 12.29 19.38
CA THR A 14 -18.88 10.84 19.58
C THR A 14 -17.62 9.99 19.41
N LYS A 15 -16.48 10.57 19.03
CA LYS A 15 -15.24 9.83 18.68
C LYS A 15 -14.05 10.21 19.59
N GLY A 16 -14.31 10.92 20.68
CA GLY A 16 -13.26 11.43 21.57
C GLY A 16 -12.60 12.67 21.00
N ARG A 17 -11.41 12.54 20.41
CA ARG A 17 -10.69 13.64 19.73
C ARG A 17 -10.67 13.38 18.23
N GLY A 18 -10.54 14.43 17.44
CA GLY A 18 -10.41 14.35 15.99
C GLY A 18 -9.38 15.36 15.47
N LEU A 19 -8.83 15.05 14.30
CA LEU A 19 -7.99 15.95 13.53
C LEU A 19 -8.88 16.76 12.57
N TYR A 20 -8.69 18.08 12.50
CA TYR A 20 -9.53 18.98 11.71
C TYR A 20 -8.69 19.88 10.81
N ALA A 21 -9.20 20.22 9.63
CA ALA A 21 -8.54 21.14 8.72
C ALA A 21 -8.71 22.61 9.18
N THR A 22 -7.62 23.39 9.18
CA THR A 22 -7.67 24.85 9.47
C THR A 22 -7.68 25.70 8.20
N LYS A 23 -7.49 25.08 7.04
CA LYS A 23 -7.65 25.66 5.71
C LYS A 23 -8.27 24.62 4.77
N THR A 24 -8.68 25.04 3.58
CA THR A 24 -9.16 24.13 2.54
C THR A 24 -7.99 23.43 1.84
N PHE A 25 -8.17 22.13 1.52
CA PHE A 25 -7.25 21.31 0.73
C PHE A 25 -7.95 20.78 -0.52
N SER A 26 -7.25 20.80 -1.65
CA SER A 26 -7.71 20.15 -2.88
C SER A 26 -7.30 18.66 -2.90
N PRO A 27 -8.01 17.79 -3.65
CA PRO A 27 -7.56 16.42 -3.88
C PRO A 27 -6.11 16.35 -4.34
N GLY A 28 -5.30 15.51 -3.70
CA GLY A 28 -3.87 15.32 -3.97
C GLY A 28 -2.96 16.32 -3.25
N GLU A 29 -3.50 17.36 -2.60
CA GLU A 29 -2.70 18.31 -1.83
C GLU A 29 -2.13 17.64 -0.57
N THR A 30 -0.85 17.86 -0.31
CA THR A 30 -0.23 17.46 0.96
C THR A 30 -0.73 18.35 2.09
N ILE A 31 -1.36 17.72 3.09
CA ILE A 31 -1.87 18.39 4.29
C ILE A 31 -0.69 18.72 5.22
N GLN A 32 0.05 17.70 5.62
CA GLN A 32 1.21 17.83 6.51
C GLN A 32 2.07 16.56 6.45
N ALA A 33 3.38 16.71 6.68
CA ALA A 33 4.27 15.57 6.92
C ALA A 33 4.68 15.48 8.39
N PHE A 34 4.76 14.25 8.88
CA PHE A 34 4.93 13.91 10.28
C PHE A 34 6.22 13.11 10.47
N ALA A 35 7.06 13.56 11.38
CA ALA A 35 8.24 12.82 11.83
C ALA A 35 7.85 11.88 12.97
N PRO A 36 8.38 10.66 13.03
CA PRO A 36 7.96 9.66 13.99
C PRO A 36 8.39 10.03 15.40
N LEU A 37 7.50 9.80 16.37
CA LEU A 37 7.86 9.65 17.78
C LEU A 37 8.54 8.29 18.01
N ILE A 38 7.96 7.22 17.44
CA ILE A 38 8.49 5.86 17.44
C ILE A 38 8.58 5.40 15.98
N LEU A 39 9.73 4.84 15.61
CA LEU A 39 9.95 4.15 14.34
C LEU A 39 10.80 2.92 14.61
N VAL A 40 10.20 1.74 14.55
CA VAL A 40 10.87 0.47 14.84
C VAL A 40 10.68 -0.46 13.66
N ALA A 41 11.78 -0.88 13.04
CA ALA A 41 11.76 -1.87 11.96
C ALA A 41 11.10 -3.17 12.46
N SER A 42 10.32 -3.81 11.58
CA SER A 42 9.80 -5.14 11.88
C SER A 42 10.94 -6.11 12.10
N VAL A 43 10.77 -6.99 13.08
CA VAL A 43 11.75 -7.99 13.46
C VAL A 43 12.23 -8.80 12.25
N GLU A 44 11.28 -9.22 11.39
CA GLU A 44 11.49 -9.98 10.15
C GLU A 44 12.41 -9.32 9.10
N HIS A 45 12.67 -8.01 9.24
CA HIS A 45 13.47 -7.24 8.28
C HIS A 45 14.71 -6.60 8.91
N THR A 46 14.97 -6.82 10.20
CA THR A 46 15.99 -6.09 10.96
C THR A 46 17.39 -6.19 10.36
N GLU A 47 17.71 -7.33 9.72
CA GLU A 47 19.01 -7.59 9.08
C GLU A 47 19.13 -7.01 7.66
N CYS A 48 18.02 -6.66 7.00
CA CYS A 48 18.02 -6.15 5.62
C CYS A 48 17.60 -4.68 5.50
N VAL A 49 17.18 -4.04 6.60
CA VAL A 49 16.85 -2.61 6.63
C VAL A 49 17.68 -1.83 7.63
N CYS A 50 17.99 -0.57 7.29
CA CYS A 50 18.63 0.32 8.25
C CYS A 50 17.67 0.69 9.39
N SER A 51 18.06 0.42 10.64
CA SER A 51 17.31 0.75 11.86
C SER A 51 17.07 2.25 12.08
N TYR A 52 17.66 3.13 11.26
CA TYR A 52 17.35 4.56 11.23
C TYR A 52 16.50 4.92 10.01
N CYS A 53 17.05 4.84 8.79
CA CYS A 53 16.35 5.37 7.61
C CYS A 53 15.33 4.40 6.99
N LEU A 54 15.26 3.16 7.46
CA LEU A 54 14.43 2.07 6.94
C LEU A 54 14.65 1.71 5.46
N LYS A 55 15.69 2.25 4.82
CA LYS A 55 16.06 1.82 3.48
C LYS A 55 16.52 0.37 3.52
N LYS A 56 15.89 -0.46 2.67
CA LYS A 56 16.34 -1.82 2.37
C LYS A 56 17.72 -1.79 1.71
N ARG A 57 18.53 -2.81 1.99
CA ARG A 57 19.81 -3.06 1.31
C ARG A 57 19.84 -4.47 0.73
N ALA A 58 20.66 -4.66 -0.29
CA ALA A 58 20.64 -5.86 -1.12
C ALA A 58 21.28 -7.07 -0.42
N GLY A 59 22.26 -6.85 0.46
CA GLY A 59 22.88 -7.91 1.26
C GLY A 59 23.16 -7.52 2.71
N PRO A 60 23.42 -8.51 3.59
CA PRO A 60 23.77 -8.28 4.99
C PRO A 60 25.06 -7.46 5.16
N ASP A 61 25.99 -7.52 4.19
CA ASP A 61 27.25 -6.75 4.20
C ASP A 61 27.05 -5.24 3.90
N ASP A 62 25.89 -4.85 3.38
CA ASP A 62 25.57 -3.43 3.09
C ASP A 62 25.11 -2.67 4.34
N LEU A 63 24.90 -3.39 5.44
CA LEU A 63 24.51 -2.83 6.73
C LEU A 63 25.56 -3.14 7.79
N ARG A 64 25.85 -2.14 8.61
CA ARG A 64 26.80 -2.25 9.72
C ARG A 64 26.03 -2.45 11.02
N ALA A 65 26.21 -3.60 11.64
CA ALA A 65 25.68 -3.86 12.97
C ALA A 65 26.30 -2.93 14.02
N CYS A 66 25.51 -2.53 15.02
CA CYS A 66 26.01 -1.86 16.20
C CYS A 66 26.99 -2.78 16.94
N SER A 67 28.22 -2.33 17.15
CA SER A 67 29.29 -3.12 17.77
C SER A 67 29.07 -3.46 19.25
N LEU A 68 28.01 -2.93 19.86
CA LEU A 68 27.66 -3.20 21.25
C LEU A 68 26.53 -4.21 21.37
N CYS A 69 25.39 -3.92 20.73
CA CYS A 69 24.23 -4.80 20.85
C CYS A 69 24.12 -5.84 19.75
N HIS A 70 24.70 -5.62 18.57
CA HIS A 70 24.51 -6.48 17.39
C HIS A 70 23.06 -6.67 16.89
N HIS A 71 22.08 -5.96 17.45
CA HIS A 71 20.65 -6.04 17.09
C HIS A 71 20.11 -4.76 16.39
N ALA A 72 21.01 -3.86 15.98
CA ALA A 72 20.65 -2.67 15.22
C ALA A 72 21.65 -2.46 14.09
N TYR A 73 21.14 -2.17 12.89
CA TYR A 73 21.90 -2.22 11.64
C TYR A 73 21.78 -0.89 10.90
N TYR A 74 22.89 -0.41 10.32
CA TYR A 74 22.94 0.93 9.73
C TYR A 74 23.62 0.96 8.38
N CYS A 75 23.06 1.74 7.44
CA CYS A 75 23.71 2.01 6.14
C CYS A 75 25.12 2.59 6.29
N ASN A 76 25.32 3.46 7.29
CA ASN A 76 26.54 4.21 7.50
C ASN A 76 26.58 4.84 8.90
N THR A 77 27.73 5.45 9.23
CA THR A 77 27.97 6.14 10.51
C THR A 77 27.03 7.32 10.74
N THR A 78 26.56 7.99 9.68
CA THR A 78 25.56 9.06 9.78
C THR A 78 24.22 8.54 10.33
N CYS A 79 23.70 7.43 9.77
CA CYS A 79 22.49 6.79 10.27
C CYS A 79 22.67 6.26 11.70
N GLN A 80 23.84 5.68 12.02
CA GLN A 80 24.15 5.21 13.36
C GLN A 80 24.14 6.35 14.39
N ALA A 81 24.84 7.45 14.11
CA ALA A 81 24.89 8.62 14.99
C ALA A 81 23.51 9.24 15.19
N ALA A 82 22.72 9.34 14.12
CA ALA A 82 21.35 9.84 14.18
C ALA A 82 20.43 8.93 15.00
N ALA A 83 20.56 7.60 14.87
CA ALA A 83 19.84 6.64 15.72
C ALA A 83 20.26 6.73 17.19
N TRP A 84 21.56 6.87 17.45
CA TRP A 84 22.12 7.02 18.79
C TRP A 84 21.50 8.21 19.53
N SER A 85 21.44 9.37 18.86
CA SER A 85 20.81 10.58 19.38
C SER A 85 19.28 10.41 19.52
N ALA A 86 18.65 9.75 18.54
CA ALA A 86 17.21 9.56 18.53
C ALA A 86 16.72 8.66 19.66
N VAL A 87 17.28 7.46 19.87
CA VAL A 87 16.83 6.56 20.97
C VAL A 87 17.83 5.45 21.27
N HIS A 88 18.68 5.08 20.29
CA HIS A 88 19.48 3.87 20.39
C HIS A 88 20.45 3.89 21.59
N SER A 89 20.97 5.06 21.97
CA SER A 89 21.81 5.23 23.17
C SER A 89 21.15 4.78 24.48
N LYS A 90 19.81 4.70 24.51
CA LYS A 90 19.03 4.28 25.68
C LYS A 90 18.56 2.82 25.57
N GLU A 91 18.31 2.32 24.37
CA GLU A 91 17.84 0.93 24.15
C GLU A 91 19.00 -0.07 23.90
N CYS A 92 20.21 0.40 23.59
CA CYS A 92 21.32 -0.47 23.20
C CYS A 92 21.69 -1.49 24.30
N LYS A 93 21.71 -1.06 25.57
CA LYS A 93 21.98 -1.97 26.70
C LYS A 93 20.86 -3.01 26.88
N PRO A 94 19.56 -2.65 26.88
CA PRO A 94 18.46 -3.61 26.81
C PRO A 94 18.63 -4.69 25.73
N LEU A 95 19.00 -4.28 24.52
CA LEU A 95 19.18 -5.20 23.38
C LEU A 95 20.38 -6.15 23.53
N GLN A 96 21.35 -5.88 24.42
CA GLN A 96 22.47 -6.80 24.68
C GLN A 96 22.07 -8.01 25.54
N THR A 97 20.92 -7.94 26.20
CA THR A 97 20.51 -8.92 27.22
C THR A 97 19.55 -9.99 26.69
N THR A 98 19.36 -10.04 25.37
CA THR A 98 18.50 -11.03 24.71
C THR A 98 19.11 -12.44 24.80
N PRO A 99 18.30 -13.49 25.01
CA PRO A 99 18.80 -14.86 25.07
C PRO A 99 19.45 -15.29 23.75
N PRO A 100 20.52 -16.11 23.76
CA PRO A 100 21.14 -16.62 22.54
C PRO A 100 20.18 -17.39 21.62
N ASP A 101 19.22 -18.11 22.20
CA ASP A 101 18.25 -18.94 21.46
C ASP A 101 17.09 -18.12 20.87
N HIS A 102 16.89 -16.89 21.36
CA HIS A 102 15.88 -15.94 20.88
C HIS A 102 16.46 -14.53 20.91
N PRO A 103 17.37 -14.21 19.97
CA PRO A 103 18.12 -12.96 19.99
C PRO A 103 17.21 -11.74 19.75
N GLU A 104 16.05 -11.94 19.11
CA GLU A 104 15.20 -10.85 18.66
C GLU A 104 14.03 -10.56 19.62
N LEU A 105 13.81 -9.28 19.90
CA LEU A 105 12.63 -8.83 20.64
C LEU A 105 11.47 -8.56 19.68
N PRO A 106 10.24 -8.98 20.02
CA PRO A 106 9.06 -8.60 19.25
C PRO A 106 8.99 -7.08 19.04
N THR A 107 8.64 -6.65 17.84
CA THR A 107 8.58 -5.23 17.44
C THR A 107 7.81 -4.36 18.46
N PRO A 108 6.62 -4.78 18.97
CA PRO A 108 5.89 -4.01 19.99
C PRO A 108 6.62 -3.91 21.33
N VAL A 109 7.30 -4.99 21.76
CA VAL A 109 8.09 -5.02 23.00
C VAL A 109 9.25 -4.03 22.91
N ARG A 110 9.96 -3.99 21.77
CA ARG A 110 11.02 -3.01 21.53
C ARG A 110 10.51 -1.56 21.55
N ALA A 111 9.32 -1.30 20.99
CA ALA A 111 8.69 0.01 21.04
C ALA A 111 8.34 0.43 22.49
N VAL A 112 7.83 -0.49 23.32
CA VAL A 112 7.57 -0.22 24.75
C VAL A 112 8.88 0.02 25.52
N ILE A 113 9.94 -0.73 25.23
CA ILE A 113 11.26 -0.47 25.83
C ILE A 113 11.70 0.96 25.53
N GLN A 114 11.60 1.43 24.28
CA GLN A 114 11.92 2.82 23.93
C GLN A 114 11.10 3.84 24.75
N ALA A 115 9.82 3.57 24.98
CA ALA A 115 8.96 4.41 25.81
C ALA A 115 9.37 4.44 27.29
N LEU A 116 9.75 3.29 27.86
CA LEU A 116 10.21 3.15 29.24
C LEU A 116 11.57 3.84 29.46
N VAL A 117 12.52 3.70 28.53
CA VAL A 117 13.89 4.23 28.69
C VAL A 117 14.04 5.69 28.24
N LYS A 118 13.11 6.20 27.43
CA LYS A 118 13.12 7.59 26.94
C LYS A 118 11.88 8.36 27.38
N LYS A 119 12.04 9.16 28.44
CA LYS A 119 10.98 9.99 29.07
C LYS A 119 10.11 10.80 28.08
N LYS A 120 10.68 11.34 27.00
CA LYS A 120 9.92 12.11 25.99
C LYS A 120 8.89 11.22 25.26
N ILE A 121 9.23 9.96 24.97
CA ILE A 121 8.34 9.01 24.32
C ILE A 121 7.24 8.59 25.30
N GLY A 122 7.61 8.16 26.51
CA GLY A 122 6.63 7.77 27.54
C GLY A 122 5.59 8.88 27.85
N LYS A 123 6.04 10.13 28.02
CA LYS A 123 5.15 11.28 28.23
C LYS A 123 4.17 11.54 27.08
N ALA A 124 4.60 11.32 25.84
CA ALA A 124 3.74 11.51 24.70
C ALA A 124 2.68 10.40 24.61
N LEU A 125 3.05 9.14 24.92
CA LEU A 125 2.10 8.04 25.03
C LEU A 125 1.06 8.27 26.14
N GLU A 126 1.44 8.88 27.27
CA GLU A 126 0.50 9.20 28.36
C GLU A 126 -0.73 10.00 27.88
N THR A 127 -0.60 10.77 26.79
CA THR A 127 -1.70 11.58 26.20
C THR A 127 -2.59 10.85 25.19
N LEU A 128 -2.24 9.62 24.80
CA LEU A 128 -2.96 8.83 23.80
C LEU A 128 -4.03 7.96 24.46
N GLU A 129 -5.08 7.63 23.70
CA GLU A 129 -6.05 6.62 24.10
C GLU A 129 -5.41 5.23 24.04
N GLY A 130 -5.72 4.36 25.01
CA GLY A 130 -5.25 2.97 25.03
C GLY A 130 -6.37 1.95 25.08
N SER A 131 -7.64 2.37 25.18
CA SER A 131 -8.82 1.51 25.32
C SER A 131 -8.67 0.44 26.40
N ILE A 132 -7.92 0.75 27.46
CA ILE A 132 -7.53 -0.23 28.50
C ILE A 132 -8.77 -0.79 29.21
N ALA A 133 -9.80 0.04 29.38
CA ALA A 133 -11.06 -0.36 30.00
C ALA A 133 -11.85 -1.38 29.17
N ASP A 134 -11.59 -1.44 27.85
CA ASP A 134 -12.28 -2.32 26.91
C ASP A 134 -11.60 -3.69 26.78
N PHE A 135 -10.42 -3.88 27.38
CA PHE A 135 -9.79 -5.19 27.47
C PHE A 135 -10.49 -6.07 28.51
N GLU A 136 -10.94 -7.25 28.09
CA GLU A 136 -11.50 -8.24 29.01
C GLU A 136 -10.42 -8.75 29.97
N TYR A 137 -10.53 -8.34 31.24
CA TYR A 137 -9.63 -8.77 32.30
C TYR A 137 -9.63 -10.31 32.41
N LYS A 138 -8.44 -10.92 32.24
CA LYS A 138 -8.17 -12.38 32.21
C LYS A 138 -8.42 -13.11 30.89
N SER A 139 -8.72 -12.41 29.80
CA SER A 139 -8.66 -13.02 28.46
C SER A 139 -7.24 -13.52 28.15
N GLU A 140 -7.11 -14.45 27.21
CA GLU A 140 -5.79 -14.92 26.77
C GLU A 140 -4.97 -13.78 26.18
N ASP A 141 -5.61 -12.87 25.46
CA ASP A 141 -4.99 -11.65 24.93
C ASP A 141 -4.43 -10.79 26.06
N TRP A 142 -5.16 -10.60 27.15
CA TRP A 142 -4.68 -9.82 28.30
C TRP A 142 -3.44 -10.46 28.94
N LYS A 143 -3.40 -11.78 29.09
CA LYS A 143 -2.21 -12.49 29.61
C LYS A 143 -1.01 -12.30 28.68
N ASN A 144 -1.23 -12.35 27.36
CA ASN A 144 -0.19 -12.09 26.38
C ASN A 144 0.34 -10.65 26.49
N GLN A 145 -0.53 -9.65 26.69
CA GLN A 145 -0.11 -8.27 26.96
C GLN A 145 0.74 -8.17 28.23
N GLN A 146 0.31 -8.82 29.33
CA GLN A 146 1.06 -8.84 30.59
C GLN A 146 2.44 -9.48 30.45
N MET A 147 2.55 -10.58 29.68
CA MET A 147 3.82 -11.24 29.39
C MET A 147 4.76 -10.32 28.59
N MET A 148 4.25 -9.68 27.53
CA MET A 148 5.01 -8.70 26.75
C MET A 148 5.43 -7.49 27.59
N GLY A 149 4.55 -6.99 28.46
CA GLY A 149 4.84 -5.90 29.39
C GLY A 149 5.95 -6.27 30.38
N CYS A 150 5.87 -7.47 30.97
CA CYS A 150 6.91 -8.01 31.85
C CYS A 150 8.27 -8.11 31.13
N ALA A 151 8.28 -8.63 29.90
CA ALA A 151 9.48 -8.68 29.08
C ALA A 151 10.05 -7.27 28.85
N ALA A 152 9.21 -6.30 28.45
CA ALA A 152 9.65 -4.94 28.21
C ALA A 152 10.28 -4.29 29.46
N VAL A 153 9.68 -4.47 30.65
CA VAL A 153 10.22 -3.97 31.92
C VAL A 153 11.58 -4.61 32.23
N LYS A 154 11.65 -5.95 32.10
CA LYS A 154 12.88 -6.71 32.35
C LYS A 154 14.01 -6.27 31.44
N PHE A 155 13.77 -6.20 30.13
CA PHE A 155 14.78 -5.79 29.15
C PHE A 155 15.15 -4.31 29.28
N ALA A 156 14.21 -3.43 29.65
CA ALA A 156 14.52 -2.04 29.96
C ALA A 156 15.45 -1.87 31.19
N GLY A 157 15.77 -2.95 31.92
CA GLY A 157 16.64 -2.94 33.09
C GLY A 157 15.94 -2.38 34.33
N LEU A 158 14.61 -2.42 34.35
CA LEU A 158 13.79 -1.97 35.47
C LEU A 158 13.43 -3.14 36.40
N THR A 159 13.09 -2.82 37.64
CA THR A 159 12.54 -3.81 38.58
C THR A 159 11.19 -4.30 38.06
N VAL A 160 11.03 -5.62 38.00
CA VAL A 160 9.78 -6.24 37.59
C VAL A 160 8.85 -6.30 38.80
N ASP A 161 7.99 -5.29 38.91
CA ASP A 161 6.91 -5.21 39.88
C ASP A 161 5.58 -4.90 39.18
N LEU A 162 4.48 -4.99 39.92
CA LEU A 162 3.13 -4.82 39.37
C LEU A 162 2.91 -3.43 38.75
N GLU A 163 3.49 -2.38 39.34
CA GLU A 163 3.34 -1.01 38.85
C GLU A 163 4.05 -0.82 37.50
N ALA A 164 5.30 -1.26 37.41
CA ALA A 164 6.08 -1.20 36.19
C ALA A 164 5.44 -2.02 35.06
N VAL A 165 4.95 -3.22 35.36
CA VAL A 165 4.28 -4.08 34.36
C VAL A 165 2.98 -3.45 33.89
N ASN A 166 2.14 -2.94 34.80
CA ASN A 166 0.90 -2.26 34.41
C ASN A 166 1.16 -1.06 33.51
N LYS A 167 2.20 -0.27 33.81
CA LYS A 167 2.61 0.86 32.97
C LYS A 167 3.09 0.41 31.58
N ALA A 168 3.84 -0.69 31.51
CA ALA A 168 4.29 -1.25 30.24
C ALA A 168 3.13 -1.79 29.39
N VAL A 169 2.15 -2.45 30.03
CA VAL A 169 0.91 -2.90 29.38
C VAL A 169 0.10 -1.71 28.86
N GLU A 170 -0.05 -0.65 29.65
CA GLU A 170 -0.70 0.59 29.21
C GLU A 170 -0.02 1.16 27.95
N TYR A 171 1.32 1.25 27.94
CA TYR A 171 2.05 1.71 26.75
C TYR A 171 1.87 0.79 25.55
N LEU A 172 1.79 -0.53 25.78
CA LEU A 172 1.59 -1.51 24.72
C LEU A 172 0.21 -1.34 24.07
N CYS A 173 -0.87 -1.22 24.88
CA CYS A 173 -2.22 -0.95 24.39
C CYS A 173 -2.27 0.37 23.60
N LYS A 174 -1.64 1.44 24.12
CA LYS A 174 -1.56 2.74 23.44
C LYS A 174 -0.80 2.67 22.12
N ILE A 175 0.29 1.92 22.05
CA ILE A 175 1.01 1.71 20.79
C ILE A 175 0.14 0.91 19.82
N GLN A 176 -0.55 -0.14 20.27
CA GLN A 176 -1.40 -0.98 19.42
C GLN A 176 -2.53 -0.19 18.75
N VAL A 177 -3.21 0.69 19.47
CA VAL A 177 -4.39 1.42 18.92
C VAL A 177 -4.04 2.72 18.20
N ASN A 178 -2.80 3.23 18.31
CA ASN A 178 -2.40 4.51 17.70
C ASN A 178 -1.28 4.38 16.65
N ALA A 179 -0.57 3.24 16.60
CA ALA A 179 0.54 3.08 15.67
C ALA A 179 0.07 2.64 14.29
N PHE A 180 0.76 3.15 13.29
CA PHE A 180 0.60 2.84 11.89
C PHE A 180 1.54 1.69 11.52
N GLN A 181 1.01 0.72 10.78
CA GLN A 181 1.84 -0.25 10.09
C GLN A 181 2.45 0.43 8.86
N ARG A 182 3.76 0.68 8.89
CA ARG A 182 4.48 1.22 7.73
C ARG A 182 4.64 0.09 6.72
N TRP A 183 3.85 0.15 5.67
CA TRP A 183 3.98 -0.74 4.52
C TRP A 183 5.09 -0.26 3.58
N ASP A 184 5.76 -1.20 2.96
CA ASP A 184 6.78 -1.02 1.93
C ASP A 184 6.49 -2.00 0.80
N PHE A 185 6.63 -1.57 -0.45
CA PHE A 185 6.18 -2.39 -1.57
C PHE A 185 7.03 -3.64 -1.81
N GLU A 186 8.28 -3.65 -1.35
CA GLU A 186 9.13 -4.85 -1.45
C GLU A 186 9.09 -5.70 -0.19
N LEU A 187 8.93 -5.08 0.98
CA LEU A 187 9.05 -5.75 2.27
C LEU A 187 7.71 -6.11 2.90
N GLY A 188 6.60 -5.52 2.46
CA GLY A 188 5.34 -5.61 3.20
C GLY A 188 5.39 -4.80 4.49
N HIS A 189 5.16 -5.42 5.64
CA HIS A 189 5.15 -4.72 6.93
C HIS A 189 6.56 -4.36 7.42
N ALA A 190 7.11 -3.26 6.90
CA ALA A 190 8.49 -2.86 7.17
C ALA A 190 8.75 -2.34 8.59
N ALA A 191 7.78 -1.66 9.23
CA ALA A 191 7.97 -1.05 10.55
C ALA A 191 6.67 -0.68 11.27
N ILE A 192 6.78 -0.45 12.58
CA ILE A 192 5.78 0.31 13.36
C ILE A 192 6.17 1.80 13.33
N PHE A 193 5.22 2.66 12.97
CA PHE A 193 5.34 4.11 12.99
C PHE A 193 4.31 4.71 13.95
N LEU A 194 4.72 5.60 14.85
CA LEU A 194 3.78 6.32 15.72
C LEU A 194 4.11 7.81 15.68
N GLU A 195 3.12 8.63 15.35
CA GLU A 195 3.17 10.07 15.59
C GLU A 195 1.86 10.51 16.26
N PRO A 196 1.92 11.07 17.49
CA PRO A 196 0.72 11.35 18.28
C PRO A 196 -0.31 12.28 17.64
N THR A 197 0.11 13.26 16.85
CA THR A 197 -0.81 14.22 16.21
C THR A 197 -1.58 13.56 15.08
N LEU A 198 -0.90 12.81 14.22
CA LEU A 198 -1.49 12.05 13.12
C LEU A 198 -2.43 10.96 13.64
N ALA A 199 -2.11 10.34 14.79
CA ALA A 199 -2.97 9.35 15.45
C ALA A 199 -4.34 9.93 15.91
N MET A 200 -4.54 11.25 15.87
CA MET A 200 -5.83 11.87 16.16
C MET A 200 -6.79 11.87 14.95
N ALA A 201 -6.32 11.50 13.75
CA ALA A 201 -7.18 11.38 12.57
C ALA A 201 -8.06 10.14 12.70
N ASN A 202 -9.38 10.34 12.84
CA ASN A 202 -10.32 9.24 13.06
C ASN A 202 -10.52 8.37 11.82
N HIS A 203 -11.13 7.21 12.03
CA HIS A 203 -11.44 6.25 10.98
C HIS A 203 -12.69 6.59 10.16
N SER A 204 -12.61 6.42 8.84
CA SER A 204 -13.75 6.23 7.95
C SER A 204 -13.46 5.14 6.88
N CYS A 205 -14.49 4.40 6.46
CA CYS A 205 -14.40 3.50 5.29
C CYS A 205 -14.65 4.25 3.96
N LEU A 206 -14.91 5.55 4.03
CA LEU A 206 -14.89 6.53 2.94
C LEU A 206 -13.97 7.68 3.38
N PRO A 207 -12.66 7.42 3.51
CA PRO A 207 -11.73 8.42 4.02
C PRO A 207 -11.67 9.64 3.09
N ASN A 208 -11.35 10.81 3.67
CA ASN A 208 -11.07 12.01 2.89
C ASN A 208 -9.58 12.32 2.81
N ALA A 209 -8.73 11.57 3.53
CA ALA A 209 -7.28 11.66 3.47
C ALA A 209 -6.61 10.27 3.53
N ASN A 210 -5.40 10.19 3.00
CA ASN A 210 -4.55 8.99 3.04
C ASN A 210 -3.19 9.31 3.65
N VAL A 211 -2.57 8.30 4.26
CA VAL A 211 -1.22 8.38 4.82
C VAL A 211 -0.26 7.63 3.90
N GLU A 212 0.70 8.35 3.33
CA GLU A 212 1.76 7.78 2.51
C GLU A 212 3.11 7.86 3.24
N PHE A 213 3.91 6.80 3.20
CA PHE A 213 5.22 6.78 3.84
C PHE A 213 6.33 7.19 2.88
N VAL A 214 6.99 8.32 3.18
CA VAL A 214 8.13 8.81 2.41
C VAL A 214 9.37 8.81 3.28
N GLY A 215 10.26 7.85 3.01
CA GLY A 215 11.43 7.59 3.84
C GLY A 215 11.03 7.30 5.30
N ARG A 216 11.37 8.22 6.20
CA ARG A 216 11.04 8.16 7.63
C ARG A 216 9.75 8.89 8.01
N LYS A 217 9.12 9.62 7.09
CA LYS A 217 7.97 10.49 7.38
C LYS A 217 6.67 9.80 6.97
N ALA A 218 5.60 10.10 7.69
CA ALA A 218 4.23 9.89 7.20
C ALA A 218 3.75 11.20 6.56
N VAL A 219 3.29 11.15 5.31
CA VAL A 219 2.77 12.28 4.56
C VAL A 219 1.26 12.12 4.46
N LEU A 220 0.52 12.99 5.14
CA LEU A 220 -0.94 13.03 5.08
C LEU A 220 -1.35 13.83 3.85
N GLN A 221 -2.11 13.20 2.95
CA GLN A 221 -2.54 13.78 1.68
C GLN A 221 -4.07 13.76 1.62
N ALA A 222 -4.67 14.85 1.14
CA ALA A 222 -6.11 14.90 0.92
C ALA A 222 -6.48 13.98 -0.27
N GLU A 223 -7.39 13.04 -0.06
CA GLU A 223 -7.99 12.27 -1.14
C GLU A 223 -9.10 13.05 -1.81
N THR A 224 -9.96 13.72 -1.05
CA THR A 224 -11.07 14.55 -1.54
C THR A 224 -10.81 16.03 -1.29
N GLU A 225 -11.72 16.91 -1.72
CA GLU A 225 -11.77 18.25 -1.15
C GLU A 225 -12.02 18.14 0.37
N ILE A 226 -11.24 18.86 1.16
CA ILE A 226 -11.41 18.99 2.62
C ILE A 226 -11.50 20.47 2.92
N ARG A 227 -12.64 20.94 3.43
CA ARG A 227 -12.85 22.37 3.70
C ARG A 227 -12.36 22.73 5.10
N THR A 228 -12.16 24.03 5.30
CA THR A 228 -11.83 24.56 6.62
C THR A 228 -12.89 24.16 7.64
N GLY A 229 -12.47 23.52 8.72
CA GLY A 229 -13.34 23.02 9.78
C GLY A 229 -13.84 21.59 9.60
N ASP A 230 -13.62 20.96 8.44
CA ASP A 230 -13.94 19.54 8.24
C ASP A 230 -13.03 18.65 9.08
N GLU A 231 -13.56 17.52 9.56
CA GLU A 231 -12.78 16.45 10.17
C GLU A 231 -11.94 15.76 9.09
N ILE A 232 -10.68 15.48 9.40
CA ILE A 232 -9.78 14.69 8.55
C ILE A 232 -9.86 13.24 9.02
N GLU A 233 -10.39 12.38 8.15
CA GLU A 233 -10.58 10.96 8.40
C GLU A 233 -9.71 10.13 7.46
N ILE A 234 -8.98 9.19 8.04
CA ILE A 234 -8.16 8.21 7.33
C ILE A 234 -8.82 6.83 7.47
N SER A 235 -8.26 5.80 6.80
CA SER A 235 -8.67 4.43 7.06
C SER A 235 -7.64 3.69 7.92
N TYR A 236 -8.13 2.87 8.85
CA TYR A 236 -7.32 2.08 9.78
C TYR A 236 -7.17 0.63 9.31
N THR A 237 -7.89 0.28 8.26
CA THR A 237 -7.96 -1.05 7.66
C THR A 237 -8.01 -0.88 6.15
N ASP A 238 -7.87 -1.98 5.40
CA ASP A 238 -8.15 -1.95 3.98
C ASP A 238 -9.65 -1.72 3.78
N TYR A 239 -10.01 -0.46 3.52
CA TYR A 239 -11.39 -0.09 3.30
C TYR A 239 -11.97 -0.80 2.08
N THR A 240 -11.21 -1.38 1.16
CA THR A 240 -11.76 -2.02 -0.03
C THR A 240 -12.42 -3.38 0.24
N TYR A 241 -12.29 -3.92 1.45
CA TYR A 241 -12.95 -5.15 1.92
C TYR A 241 -14.46 -4.98 2.21
N PRO A 242 -15.24 -6.08 2.31
CA PRO A 242 -16.66 -6.05 2.65
C PRO A 242 -16.90 -5.70 4.13
N LEU A 243 -18.14 -5.31 4.47
CA LEU A 243 -18.48 -4.79 5.79
C LEU A 243 -18.06 -5.70 6.97
N PRO A 244 -18.33 -7.02 6.95
CA PRO A 244 -17.96 -7.88 8.08
C PRO A 244 -16.44 -7.92 8.33
N VAL A 245 -15.65 -7.94 7.25
CA VAL A 245 -14.17 -7.96 7.32
C VAL A 245 -13.64 -6.63 7.85
N ARG A 246 -14.18 -5.50 7.38
CA ARG A 246 -13.80 -4.18 7.89
C ARG A 246 -14.11 -4.04 9.37
N GLN A 247 -15.31 -4.42 9.81
CA GLN A 247 -15.67 -4.35 11.24
C GLN A 247 -14.80 -5.28 12.09
N GLN A 248 -14.50 -6.48 11.60
CA GLN A 248 -13.58 -7.41 12.29
C GLN A 248 -12.18 -6.80 12.43
N ALA A 249 -11.63 -6.20 11.38
CA ALA A 249 -10.32 -5.55 11.41
C ALA A 249 -10.27 -4.29 12.30
N LEU A 250 -11.43 -3.69 12.59
CA LEU A 250 -11.55 -2.54 13.50
C LEU A 250 -11.74 -2.93 14.97
N LYS A 251 -12.03 -4.20 15.28
CA LYS A 251 -12.19 -4.67 16.68
C LYS A 251 -11.03 -4.31 17.61
N PRO A 252 -9.75 -4.36 17.19
CA PRO A 252 -8.63 -3.96 18.04
C PRO A 252 -8.63 -2.48 18.46
N TYR A 253 -9.42 -1.63 17.78
CA TYR A 253 -9.58 -0.22 18.12
C TYR A 253 -10.81 0.05 19.01
N HIS A 254 -11.53 -1.00 19.42
CA HIS A 254 -12.63 -0.94 20.39
C HIS A 254 -13.78 0.00 20.01
N PHE A 255 -14.09 0.12 18.72
CA PHE A 255 -15.27 0.84 18.24
C PHE A 255 -15.96 0.11 17.07
N THR A 256 -17.23 0.45 16.83
CA THR A 256 -17.98 0.00 15.65
C THR A 256 -18.11 1.16 14.67
N CYS A 257 -17.61 0.98 13.44
CA CYS A 257 -17.69 2.01 12.42
C CYS A 257 -19.13 2.23 11.94
N LYS A 258 -19.60 3.48 11.98
CA LYS A 258 -20.93 3.92 11.52
C LYS A 258 -20.85 4.94 10.38
N CYS A 259 -19.75 4.94 9.60
CA CYS A 259 -19.70 5.80 8.43
C CYS A 259 -20.76 5.38 7.40
N ARG A 260 -21.11 6.27 6.46
CA ARG A 260 -22.14 6.03 5.43
C ARG A 260 -21.97 4.69 4.71
N ARG A 261 -20.74 4.29 4.40
CA ARG A 261 -20.48 3.02 3.73
C ARG A 261 -20.82 1.80 4.59
N CYS A 262 -20.61 1.88 5.90
CA CYS A 262 -20.98 0.81 6.81
C CYS A 262 -22.48 0.79 7.07
N GLU A 263 -23.12 1.95 7.28
CA GLU A 263 -24.56 2.03 7.55
C GLU A 263 -25.41 1.58 6.36
N GLN A 264 -24.96 1.86 5.14
CA GLN A 264 -25.68 1.50 3.91
C GLN A 264 -25.16 0.19 3.28
N ASP A 265 -24.21 -0.49 3.93
CA ASP A 265 -23.49 -1.66 3.39
C ASP A 265 -23.10 -1.50 1.91
N LEU A 266 -22.50 -0.36 1.56
CA LEU A 266 -22.19 -0.06 0.16
C LEU A 266 -21.14 -1.03 -0.37
N SER A 267 -21.44 -1.64 -1.52
CA SER A 267 -20.46 -2.40 -2.30
C SER A 267 -19.31 -1.50 -2.76
N ILE A 268 -18.19 -2.10 -3.16
CA ILE A 268 -17.06 -1.33 -3.66
C ILE A 268 -17.42 -0.48 -4.89
N TYR A 269 -18.30 -1.01 -5.76
CA TYR A 269 -18.79 -0.30 -6.94
C TYR A 269 -19.72 0.87 -6.58
N GLN A 270 -20.59 0.69 -5.59
CA GLN A 270 -21.44 1.78 -5.09
C GLN A 270 -20.61 2.87 -4.42
N ALA A 271 -19.63 2.49 -3.60
CA ALA A 271 -18.70 3.43 -2.97
C ALA A 271 -17.93 4.26 -4.02
N CYS A 272 -17.44 3.60 -5.09
CA CYS A 272 -16.80 4.28 -6.22
C CYS A 272 -17.75 5.27 -6.92
N ALA A 273 -18.95 4.82 -7.29
CA ALA A 273 -19.92 5.63 -8.00
C ALA A 273 -20.41 6.86 -7.20
N LEU A 274 -20.38 6.77 -5.87
CA LEU A 274 -20.76 7.85 -4.95
C LEU A 274 -19.60 8.79 -4.59
N SER A 275 -18.37 8.47 -4.99
CA SER A 275 -17.19 9.25 -4.63
C SER A 275 -17.21 10.64 -5.28
N PRO A 276 -16.90 11.71 -4.53
CA PRO A 276 -16.79 13.05 -5.10
C PRO A 276 -15.60 13.19 -6.07
N ASN A 277 -14.66 12.24 -6.03
CA ASN A 277 -13.41 12.27 -6.79
C ASN A 277 -13.51 11.62 -8.17
N ILE A 278 -14.68 11.12 -8.54
CA ILE A 278 -14.81 10.31 -9.75
C ILE A 278 -14.26 11.07 -10.97
N GLU A 279 -14.56 12.35 -11.11
CA GLU A 279 -14.12 13.20 -12.22
C GLU A 279 -12.59 13.40 -12.31
N LEU A 280 -11.83 13.12 -11.26
CA LEU A 280 -10.36 13.18 -11.31
C LEU A 280 -9.79 12.14 -12.29
N ASN A 281 -10.53 11.08 -12.60
CA ASN A 281 -10.09 10.02 -13.50
C ASN A 281 -10.01 10.44 -14.98
N ARG A 282 -10.47 11.64 -15.33
CA ARG A 282 -10.28 12.26 -16.67
C ARG A 282 -8.80 12.42 -17.08
N ALA A 283 -7.87 12.27 -16.15
CA ALA A 283 -6.43 12.24 -16.41
C ALA A 283 -5.77 10.91 -15.99
N SER A 284 -6.54 9.81 -16.01
CA SER A 284 -6.08 8.47 -15.62
C SER A 284 -6.25 7.45 -16.74
N LEU A 285 -5.91 6.19 -16.47
CA LEU A 285 -6.16 5.07 -17.40
C LEU A 285 -7.65 4.84 -17.72
N VAL A 286 -8.59 5.41 -16.95
CA VAL A 286 -10.03 5.32 -17.20
C VAL A 286 -10.63 6.70 -17.42
N LEU A 287 -10.74 7.09 -18.70
CA LEU A 287 -11.28 8.41 -19.09
C LEU A 287 -12.82 8.47 -19.11
N ASP A 288 -13.49 7.35 -19.36
CA ASP A 288 -14.95 7.31 -19.41
C ASP A 288 -15.54 7.09 -18.02
N MET A 289 -16.04 8.18 -17.44
CA MET A 289 -16.65 8.14 -16.11
C MET A 289 -17.99 7.39 -16.07
N THR A 290 -18.64 7.22 -17.22
CA THR A 290 -19.87 6.45 -17.34
C THR A 290 -19.61 5.01 -16.90
N LYS A 291 -18.48 4.42 -17.33
CA LYS A 291 -18.03 3.08 -16.90
C LYS A 291 -18.05 2.90 -15.38
N LEU A 292 -17.59 3.91 -14.63
CA LEU A 292 -17.54 3.84 -13.16
C LEU A 292 -18.92 4.05 -12.52
N LYS A 293 -19.73 4.98 -13.06
CA LYS A 293 -21.06 5.33 -12.53
C LYS A 293 -22.12 4.27 -12.83
N THR A 294 -22.04 3.61 -13.97
CA THR A 294 -23.11 2.73 -14.48
C THR A 294 -22.79 1.24 -14.34
N HIS A 295 -21.72 0.88 -13.62
CA HIS A 295 -21.40 -0.52 -13.36
C HIS A 295 -22.61 -1.24 -12.76
N ALA A 296 -22.87 -2.47 -13.17
CA ALA A 296 -24.11 -3.17 -12.80
C ALA A 296 -24.24 -3.36 -11.28
N ALA A 297 -23.13 -3.60 -10.58
CA ALA A 297 -23.09 -3.69 -9.11
C ALA A 297 -23.01 -2.32 -8.40
N ALA A 298 -23.00 -1.20 -9.13
CA ALA A 298 -23.21 0.15 -8.59
C ALA A 298 -24.69 0.57 -8.67
N THR A 299 -25.37 0.25 -9.77
CA THR A 299 -26.73 0.73 -10.08
C THR A 299 -27.83 -0.25 -9.66
N ASN A 300 -27.55 -1.55 -9.58
CA ASN A 300 -28.53 -2.56 -9.20
C ASN A 300 -28.26 -3.07 -7.77
N ALA A 301 -29.17 -2.77 -6.85
CA ALA A 301 -29.05 -3.15 -5.43
C ALA A 301 -28.92 -4.67 -5.20
N LYS A 302 -29.56 -5.51 -6.02
CA LYS A 302 -29.43 -6.97 -5.90
C LYS A 302 -28.03 -7.44 -6.28
N LYS A 303 -27.46 -6.89 -7.36
CA LYS A 303 -26.08 -7.20 -7.77
C LYS A 303 -25.07 -6.67 -6.78
N ALA A 304 -25.31 -5.49 -6.20
CA ALA A 304 -24.46 -4.95 -5.15
C ALA A 304 -24.44 -5.85 -3.90
N ALA A 305 -25.61 -6.30 -3.44
CA ALA A 305 -25.73 -7.23 -2.32
C ALA A 305 -25.03 -8.56 -2.60
N LEU A 306 -25.24 -9.12 -3.80
CA LEU A 306 -24.59 -10.37 -4.21
C LEU A 306 -23.06 -10.24 -4.28
N ALA A 307 -22.53 -9.11 -4.75
CA ALA A 307 -21.10 -8.83 -4.72
C ALA A 307 -20.54 -8.80 -3.29
N ASN A 308 -21.26 -8.19 -2.34
CA ASN A 308 -20.87 -8.18 -0.92
C ASN A 308 -20.92 -9.58 -0.31
N GLU A 309 -21.97 -10.35 -0.59
CA GLU A 309 -22.15 -11.72 -0.08
C GLU A 309 -21.02 -12.65 -0.52
N HIS A 310 -20.70 -12.67 -1.82
CA HIS A 310 -19.56 -13.45 -2.33
C HIS A 310 -18.25 -13.02 -1.68
N SER A 311 -18.06 -11.72 -1.45
CA SER A 311 -16.88 -11.21 -0.77
C SER A 311 -16.79 -11.63 0.70
N GLY A 312 -17.91 -11.63 1.41
CA GLY A 312 -17.99 -12.06 2.81
C GLY A 312 -17.71 -13.57 2.98
N ASN A 313 -18.28 -14.40 2.10
CA ASN A 313 -18.15 -15.86 2.15
C ASN A 313 -16.75 -16.38 1.80
N THR A 314 -15.87 -15.52 1.29
CA THR A 314 -14.51 -15.84 0.87
C THR A 314 -13.47 -15.10 1.70
N ALA A 315 -13.91 -14.43 2.77
CA ALA A 315 -13.05 -13.70 3.70
C ALA A 315 -11.97 -14.59 4.34
N GLU A 316 -12.23 -15.89 4.49
CA GLU A 316 -11.25 -16.87 4.98
C GLU A 316 -10.01 -16.96 4.06
N ILE A 317 -10.17 -16.85 2.74
CA ILE A 317 -9.06 -16.81 1.76
C ILE A 317 -8.18 -15.58 1.98
N VAL A 318 -8.77 -14.48 2.48
CA VAL A 318 -8.07 -13.22 2.76
C VAL A 318 -7.39 -13.27 4.13
N ALA A 319 -8.04 -13.90 5.12
CA ALA A 319 -7.52 -14.04 6.47
C ALA A 319 -6.27 -14.93 6.55
N ASP A 320 -6.11 -15.88 5.62
CA ASP A 320 -4.97 -16.82 5.56
C ASP A 320 -3.71 -16.23 4.88
N ARG A 321 -3.75 -14.97 4.42
CA ARG A 321 -2.64 -14.34 3.66
C ARG A 321 -1.42 -13.94 4.50
N CYS A 322 -1.33 -14.39 5.75
CA CYS A 322 -0.08 -14.37 6.53
C CYS A 322 0.87 -15.53 6.16
N GLU A 323 0.42 -16.50 5.37
CA GLU A 323 1.30 -17.54 4.84
C GLU A 323 2.13 -16.99 3.66
N LEU A 324 3.45 -17.20 3.72
CA LEU A 324 4.34 -16.90 2.59
C LEU A 324 3.86 -17.68 1.36
N PRO A 325 3.91 -17.09 0.15
CA PRO A 325 3.58 -17.83 -1.06
C PRO A 325 4.46 -19.07 -1.14
N PRO A 326 3.93 -20.22 -1.61
CA PRO A 326 4.70 -21.45 -1.64
C PRO A 326 6.07 -21.29 -2.31
N ASP A 327 7.08 -21.96 -1.75
CA ASP A 327 8.46 -21.86 -2.19
C ASP A 327 8.61 -22.24 -3.67
N THR A 328 7.85 -23.25 -4.11
CA THR A 328 7.89 -23.71 -5.50
C THR A 328 6.82 -23.05 -6.36
N VAL A 329 7.19 -22.72 -7.60
CA VAL A 329 6.25 -22.21 -8.63
C VAL A 329 5.06 -23.16 -8.81
N LYS A 330 5.30 -24.47 -8.78
CA LYS A 330 4.25 -25.49 -8.97
C LYS A 330 3.21 -25.50 -7.85
N GLU A 331 3.63 -25.37 -6.60
CA GLU A 331 2.69 -25.31 -5.46
C GLU A 331 1.92 -24.00 -5.47
N ASN A 332 2.59 -22.89 -5.75
CA ASN A 332 1.94 -21.59 -5.90
C ASN A 332 0.85 -21.63 -6.99
N ARG A 333 1.13 -22.27 -8.14
CA ARG A 333 0.14 -22.46 -9.20
C ARG A 333 -1.11 -23.22 -8.73
N LYS A 334 -0.94 -24.36 -8.04
CA LYS A 334 -2.07 -25.15 -7.51
C LYS A 334 -2.93 -24.36 -6.52
N MET A 335 -2.28 -23.55 -5.66
CA MET A 335 -2.98 -22.67 -4.74
C MET A 335 -3.82 -21.64 -5.50
N LEU A 336 -3.24 -20.99 -6.52
CA LEU A 336 -3.92 -20.00 -7.35
C LEU A 336 -5.08 -20.62 -8.15
N GLU A 337 -4.93 -21.84 -8.68
CA GLU A 337 -6.01 -22.59 -9.33
C GLU A 337 -7.18 -22.80 -8.37
N LYS A 338 -6.93 -23.25 -7.13
CA LYS A 338 -7.97 -23.41 -6.11
C LYS A 338 -8.67 -22.08 -5.81
N GLN A 339 -7.92 -21.01 -5.58
CA GLN A 339 -8.46 -19.68 -5.27
C GLN A 339 -9.27 -19.09 -6.44
N TRP A 340 -8.80 -19.28 -7.68
CA TRP A 340 -9.50 -18.89 -8.90
C TRP A 340 -10.85 -19.61 -9.02
N GLN A 341 -10.90 -20.92 -8.77
CA GLN A 341 -12.14 -21.69 -8.80
C GLN A 341 -13.15 -21.19 -7.76
N THR A 342 -12.69 -20.78 -6.56
CA THR A 342 -13.56 -20.15 -5.57
C THR A 342 -14.11 -18.79 -6.04
N CYS A 343 -13.37 -18.08 -6.90
CA CYS A 343 -13.78 -16.78 -7.45
C CYS A 343 -14.61 -16.87 -8.75
N LYS A 344 -14.94 -18.07 -9.24
CA LYS A 344 -15.59 -18.26 -10.56
C LYS A 344 -16.89 -17.46 -10.74
N GLY A 345 -17.71 -17.34 -9.69
CA GLY A 345 -18.93 -16.53 -9.71
C GLY A 345 -18.66 -15.02 -9.86
N LEU A 346 -17.59 -14.52 -9.24
CA LEU A 346 -17.15 -13.13 -9.40
C LEU A 346 -16.63 -12.88 -10.83
N VAL A 347 -15.89 -13.83 -11.38
CA VAL A 347 -15.34 -13.77 -12.75
C VAL A 347 -16.47 -13.72 -13.78
N SER A 348 -17.49 -14.57 -13.65
CA SER A 348 -18.62 -14.61 -14.61
C SER A 348 -19.43 -13.31 -14.67
N GLU A 349 -19.49 -12.57 -13.55
CA GLU A 349 -20.17 -11.28 -13.48
C GLU A 349 -19.27 -10.09 -13.82
N GLY A 350 -17.98 -10.32 -14.09
CA GLY A 350 -16.99 -9.27 -14.34
C GLY A 350 -16.69 -8.42 -13.10
N TRP A 351 -16.82 -8.98 -11.90
CA TRP A 351 -16.64 -8.25 -10.65
C TRP A 351 -15.17 -8.21 -10.18
N TRP A 352 -14.28 -7.77 -11.07
CA TRP A 352 -12.83 -7.77 -10.88
C TRP A 352 -12.33 -7.00 -9.64
N ALA A 353 -13.07 -5.97 -9.21
CA ALA A 353 -12.73 -5.17 -8.03
C ALA A 353 -13.08 -5.84 -6.68
N VAL A 354 -13.88 -6.90 -6.69
CA VAL A 354 -14.39 -7.55 -5.47
C VAL A 354 -13.33 -8.47 -4.88
N THR A 355 -13.21 -8.44 -3.56
CA THR A 355 -12.33 -9.34 -2.80
C THR A 355 -12.95 -10.75 -2.75
N PRO A 356 -12.21 -11.84 -2.99
CA PRO A 356 -10.76 -11.95 -3.08
C PRO A 356 -10.25 -11.92 -4.52
N LEU A 357 -11.12 -11.81 -5.53
CA LEU A 357 -10.73 -11.88 -6.93
C LEU A 357 -9.63 -10.87 -7.26
N TYR A 358 -9.73 -9.63 -6.76
CA TYR A 358 -8.67 -8.62 -6.91
C TYR A 358 -7.28 -9.11 -6.42
N GLN A 359 -7.25 -9.72 -5.23
CA GLN A 359 -6.04 -10.28 -4.63
C GLN A 359 -5.49 -11.42 -5.50
N VAL A 360 -6.37 -12.35 -5.89
CA VAL A 360 -6.02 -13.50 -6.75
C VAL A 360 -5.44 -13.04 -8.09
N LEU A 361 -6.02 -12.02 -8.72
CA LEU A 361 -5.50 -11.46 -9.97
C LEU A 361 -4.10 -10.86 -9.80
N SER A 362 -3.85 -10.16 -8.68
CA SER A 362 -2.54 -9.59 -8.39
C SER A 362 -1.49 -10.69 -8.14
N ASP A 363 -1.88 -11.77 -7.46
CA ASP A 363 -0.99 -12.90 -7.20
C ASP A 363 -0.71 -13.69 -8.48
N ILE A 364 -1.70 -13.88 -9.36
CA ILE A 364 -1.51 -14.49 -10.69
C ILE A 364 -0.55 -13.65 -11.54
N ALA A 365 -0.69 -12.32 -11.54
CA ALA A 365 0.23 -11.45 -12.27
C ALA A 365 1.67 -11.60 -11.76
N LEU A 366 1.87 -11.64 -10.44
CA LEU A 366 3.19 -11.86 -9.84
C LEU A 366 3.72 -13.28 -10.11
N HIS A 367 2.84 -14.28 -10.13
CA HIS A 367 3.18 -15.65 -10.50
C HIS A 367 3.72 -15.71 -11.94
N TYR A 368 3.05 -15.06 -12.89
CA TYR A 368 3.56 -14.95 -14.26
C TYR A 368 4.91 -14.24 -14.34
N VAL A 369 5.15 -13.20 -13.52
CA VAL A 369 6.48 -12.58 -13.45
C VAL A 369 7.54 -13.56 -12.96
N ARG A 370 7.24 -14.39 -11.94
CA ARG A 370 8.16 -15.44 -11.45
C ARG A 370 8.43 -16.51 -12.51
N GLU A 371 7.44 -16.82 -13.34
CA GLU A 371 7.57 -17.72 -14.50
C GLU A 371 8.24 -17.06 -15.72
N GLN A 372 8.59 -15.77 -15.65
CA GLN A 372 9.08 -14.96 -16.78
C GLN A 372 8.09 -14.89 -17.95
N ARG A 373 6.79 -15.05 -17.69
CA ARG A 373 5.70 -14.89 -18.66
C ARG A 373 5.22 -13.43 -18.68
N TYR A 374 6.10 -12.51 -19.07
CA TYR A 374 5.85 -11.07 -18.91
C TYR A 374 4.66 -10.55 -19.71
N ILE A 375 4.39 -11.11 -20.90
CA ILE A 375 3.17 -10.77 -21.67
C ILE A 375 1.92 -11.13 -20.87
N SER A 376 1.81 -12.35 -20.34
CA SER A 376 0.65 -12.75 -19.52
C SER A 376 0.50 -11.86 -18.27
N ALA A 377 1.61 -11.55 -17.60
CA ALA A 377 1.63 -10.63 -16.47
C ALA A 377 1.12 -9.23 -16.87
N LEU A 378 1.54 -8.72 -18.03
CA LEU A 378 1.13 -7.41 -18.56
C LEU A 378 -0.37 -7.37 -18.82
N LEU A 379 -0.95 -8.40 -19.45
CA LEU A 379 -2.39 -8.45 -19.75
C LEU A 379 -3.24 -8.41 -18.48
N VAL A 380 -2.88 -9.23 -17.47
CA VAL A 380 -3.60 -9.26 -16.19
C VAL A 380 -3.40 -7.96 -15.42
N THR A 381 -2.19 -7.39 -15.42
CA THR A 381 -1.91 -6.12 -14.75
C THR A 381 -2.70 -4.97 -15.38
N CYS A 382 -2.80 -4.91 -16.72
CA CYS A 382 -3.64 -3.95 -17.43
C CYS A 382 -5.12 -4.12 -17.05
N LEU A 383 -5.65 -5.35 -17.03
CA LEU A 383 -7.02 -5.62 -16.58
C LEU A 383 -7.28 -5.10 -15.17
N VAL A 384 -6.38 -5.39 -14.22
CA VAL A 384 -6.50 -4.91 -12.84
C VAL A 384 -6.50 -3.37 -12.80
N ALA A 385 -5.60 -2.73 -13.53
CA ALA A 385 -5.47 -1.27 -13.55
C ALA A 385 -6.68 -0.53 -14.17
N THR A 386 -7.41 -1.18 -15.09
CA THR A 386 -8.54 -0.56 -15.83
C THR A 386 -9.92 -0.97 -15.31
N ASP A 387 -10.05 -2.16 -14.73
CA ASP A 387 -11.36 -2.77 -14.39
C ASP A 387 -11.51 -3.11 -12.91
N ALA A 388 -10.46 -2.95 -12.09
CA ALA A 388 -10.52 -3.19 -10.66
C ALA A 388 -10.07 -1.99 -9.83
N ASP A 389 -8.84 -1.51 -10.06
CA ASP A 389 -8.20 -0.44 -9.28
C ASP A 389 -9.02 0.86 -9.20
N PRO A 390 -9.65 1.37 -10.28
CA PRO A 390 -10.44 2.61 -10.22
C PRO A 390 -11.70 2.50 -9.34
N TYR A 391 -12.20 1.28 -9.14
CA TYR A 391 -13.32 1.01 -8.23
C TYR A 391 -12.87 0.89 -6.78
N ARG A 392 -11.68 0.31 -6.55
CA ARG A 392 -11.11 0.17 -5.21
C ARG A 392 -10.55 1.49 -4.67
N TYR A 393 -9.90 2.26 -5.53
CA TYR A 393 -9.15 3.47 -5.20
C TYR A 393 -9.51 4.58 -6.20
N VAL A 394 -10.55 5.35 -5.88
CA VAL A 394 -11.13 6.30 -6.87
C VAL A 394 -10.15 7.42 -7.24
N ALA A 395 -9.35 7.88 -6.28
CA ALA A 395 -8.33 8.89 -6.51
C ALA A 395 -7.22 8.33 -7.45
N PRO A 396 -6.93 8.96 -8.60
CA PRO A 396 -5.91 8.49 -9.54
C PRO A 396 -4.49 8.45 -8.96
N PHE A 397 -4.20 9.34 -8.02
CA PHE A 397 -2.91 9.44 -7.33
C PHE A 397 -2.79 8.50 -6.12
N HIS A 398 -3.78 7.64 -5.87
CA HIS A 398 -3.70 6.67 -4.78
C HIS A 398 -2.47 5.76 -4.98
N PRO A 399 -1.65 5.49 -3.94
CA PRO A 399 -0.36 4.81 -4.08
C PRO A 399 -0.45 3.45 -4.78
N GLN A 400 -1.50 2.68 -4.49
CA GLN A 400 -1.77 1.36 -5.06
C GLN A 400 -2.00 1.44 -6.57
N ARG A 401 -2.63 2.52 -7.07
CA ARG A 401 -2.80 2.74 -8.51
C ARG A 401 -1.50 3.13 -9.18
N SER A 402 -0.73 4.02 -8.54
CA SER A 402 0.61 4.40 -9.02
C SER A 402 1.55 3.20 -9.07
N ALA A 403 1.51 2.31 -8.08
CA ALA A 403 2.27 1.06 -8.08
C ALA A 403 1.86 0.14 -9.25
N LYS A 404 0.57 0.04 -9.56
CA LYS A 404 0.09 -0.76 -10.70
C LYS A 404 0.51 -0.17 -12.04
N ILE A 405 0.41 1.15 -12.22
CA ILE A 405 0.89 1.87 -13.40
C ILE A 405 2.40 1.63 -13.59
N PHE A 406 3.17 1.73 -12.49
CA PHE A 406 4.60 1.46 -12.50
C PHE A 406 4.93 0.01 -12.90
N LEU A 407 4.16 -0.97 -12.40
CA LEU A 407 4.31 -2.37 -12.80
C LEU A 407 4.05 -2.58 -14.30
N ILE A 408 3.02 -1.95 -14.87
CA ILE A 408 2.77 -1.98 -16.33
C ILE A 408 3.99 -1.43 -17.08
N ALA A 409 4.55 -0.30 -16.64
CA ALA A 409 5.73 0.29 -17.26
C ALA A 409 6.95 -0.64 -17.22
N LYS A 410 7.21 -1.30 -16.09
CA LYS A 410 8.28 -2.31 -15.96
C LYS A 410 8.07 -3.50 -16.90
N LEU A 411 6.83 -4.01 -16.97
CA LEU A 411 6.50 -5.14 -17.84
C LEU A 411 6.67 -4.78 -19.32
N LEU A 412 6.29 -3.57 -19.73
CA LEU A 412 6.53 -3.07 -21.10
C LEU A 412 8.02 -3.02 -21.46
N ALA A 413 8.88 -2.60 -20.53
CA ALA A 413 10.32 -2.58 -20.76
C ALA A 413 10.89 -4.00 -20.95
N LEU A 414 10.36 -4.98 -20.20
CA LEU A 414 10.74 -6.39 -20.34
C LEU A 414 10.23 -6.99 -21.65
N THR A 415 8.96 -6.77 -22.02
CA THR A 415 8.38 -7.32 -23.26
C THR A 415 8.98 -6.69 -24.53
N ALA A 416 9.41 -5.43 -24.47
CA ALA A 416 10.14 -4.79 -25.57
C ALA A 416 11.49 -5.47 -25.82
N SER A 417 12.19 -5.87 -24.75
CA SER A 417 13.46 -6.62 -24.85
C SER A 417 13.25 -8.02 -25.45
N GLU A 418 12.13 -8.68 -25.12
CA GLU A 418 11.75 -9.97 -25.70
C GLU A 418 11.39 -9.88 -27.19
N ALA A 419 10.79 -8.78 -27.64
CA ALA A 419 10.37 -8.57 -29.03
C ALA A 419 11.54 -8.40 -30.02
N HIS A 420 12.77 -8.15 -29.53
CA HIS A 420 13.96 -7.96 -30.35
C HIS A 420 14.79 -9.24 -30.58
N ILE A 421 14.36 -10.40 -30.08
CA ILE A 421 15.07 -11.67 -30.26
C ILE A 421 14.68 -12.30 -31.63
N PRO A 422 15.63 -12.50 -32.58
CA PRO A 422 15.34 -13.11 -33.88
C PRO A 422 14.89 -14.58 -33.78
N GLY A 423 14.25 -15.06 -34.87
CA GLY A 423 13.57 -16.35 -35.01
C GLY A 423 14.32 -17.61 -34.55
N ASP A 424 13.55 -18.69 -34.34
CA ASP A 424 13.80 -19.94 -33.61
C ASP A 424 13.87 -19.84 -32.08
N SER A 425 14.12 -18.65 -31.52
CA SER A 425 14.08 -18.45 -30.06
C SER A 425 12.67 -18.31 -29.53
N ALA A 426 11.73 -17.72 -30.29
CA ALA A 426 10.37 -17.38 -29.85
C ALA A 426 9.58 -18.60 -29.31
N GLU A 427 9.87 -19.80 -29.81
CA GLU A 427 9.28 -21.06 -29.35
C GLU A 427 9.72 -21.47 -27.92
N LYS A 428 10.85 -20.95 -27.42
CA LYS A 428 11.32 -21.20 -26.03
C LYS A 428 10.63 -20.35 -24.97
N TRP A 429 9.94 -19.26 -25.35
CA TRP A 429 9.38 -18.27 -24.43
C TRP A 429 7.86 -18.43 -24.26
N THR A 430 7.23 -19.23 -25.12
CA THR A 430 5.91 -19.81 -24.91
C THR A 430 6.06 -21.14 -24.15
N ASN A 431 6.59 -21.14 -22.93
CA ASN A 431 6.53 -22.33 -22.07
C ASN A 431 5.09 -22.52 -21.58
N GLY A 432 4.25 -23.05 -22.48
CA GLY A 432 2.81 -23.24 -22.39
C GLY A 432 2.29 -23.49 -23.81
N PRO A 433 1.13 -24.15 -24.01
CA PRO A 433 0.60 -24.35 -25.35
C PRO A 433 0.55 -22.98 -26.05
N THR A 434 1.05 -22.92 -27.29
CA THR A 434 1.03 -21.71 -28.13
C THR A 434 -0.42 -21.35 -28.45
N ASP A 435 -1.09 -20.76 -27.47
CA ASP A 435 -2.50 -20.47 -27.51
C ASP A 435 -2.71 -19.08 -28.10
N GLY A 436 -3.73 -18.94 -28.96
CA GLY A 436 -3.94 -17.76 -29.81
C GLY A 436 -4.01 -16.41 -29.08
N VAL A 437 -4.22 -16.39 -27.76
CA VAL A 437 -4.24 -15.16 -26.94
C VAL A 437 -2.85 -14.53 -26.81
N ALA A 438 -1.80 -15.33 -26.59
CA ALA A 438 -0.43 -14.81 -26.47
C ALA A 438 0.08 -14.29 -27.82
N ALA A 439 -0.24 -14.99 -28.91
CA ALA A 439 0.05 -14.53 -30.27
C ALA A 439 -0.70 -13.23 -30.61
N GLN A 440 -1.99 -13.13 -30.23
CA GLN A 440 -2.78 -11.92 -30.38
C GLN A 440 -2.20 -10.74 -29.58
N ALA A 441 -1.72 -10.99 -28.37
CA ALA A 441 -1.08 -9.98 -27.55
C ALA A 441 0.25 -9.51 -28.14
N LEU A 442 1.07 -10.42 -28.65
CA LEU A 442 2.32 -10.08 -29.32
C LEU A 442 2.08 -9.26 -30.59
N ASP A 443 1.08 -9.62 -31.40
CA ASP A 443 0.68 -8.85 -32.57
C ASP A 443 0.21 -7.44 -32.20
N THR A 444 -0.58 -7.32 -31.13
CA THR A 444 -0.97 -6.02 -30.57
C THR A 444 0.27 -5.21 -30.19
N LEU A 445 1.20 -5.79 -29.42
CA LEU A 445 2.40 -5.11 -28.93
C LEU A 445 3.37 -4.69 -30.05
N LYS A 446 3.39 -5.38 -31.19
CA LYS A 446 4.16 -4.95 -32.38
C LYS A 446 3.66 -3.62 -32.96
N GLY A 447 2.36 -3.34 -32.80
CA GLY A 447 1.76 -2.07 -33.22
C GLY A 447 1.87 -0.95 -32.17
N VAL A 448 2.37 -1.24 -30.98
CA VAL A 448 2.52 -0.26 -29.89
C VAL A 448 3.94 0.25 -29.83
N ASP A 449 4.10 1.58 -29.76
CA ASP A 449 5.35 2.18 -29.30
C ASP A 449 5.47 1.96 -27.78
N GLN A 450 6.02 0.80 -27.42
CA GLN A 450 6.16 0.37 -26.02
C GLN A 450 7.06 1.31 -25.22
N THR A 451 8.09 1.89 -25.85
CA THR A 451 9.00 2.83 -25.18
C THR A 451 8.29 4.14 -24.82
N SER A 452 7.52 4.71 -25.75
CA SER A 452 6.74 5.92 -25.48
C SER A 452 5.61 5.67 -24.49
N LEU A 453 4.93 4.52 -24.58
CA LEU A 453 3.92 4.11 -23.60
C LEU A 453 4.54 3.97 -22.20
N CYS A 454 5.67 3.26 -22.09
CA CYS A 454 6.43 3.11 -20.85
C CYS A 454 6.80 4.48 -20.27
N GLN A 455 7.38 5.37 -21.07
CA GLN A 455 7.76 6.72 -20.66
C GLN A 455 6.56 7.53 -20.12
N MET A 456 5.43 7.52 -20.83
CA MET A 456 4.23 8.24 -20.39
C MET A 456 3.67 7.68 -19.07
N LEU A 457 3.64 6.36 -18.90
CA LEU A 457 3.21 5.73 -17.65
C LEU A 457 4.13 6.09 -16.48
N LEU A 458 5.45 6.12 -16.69
CA LEU A 458 6.42 6.56 -15.67
C LEU A 458 6.23 8.03 -15.30
N LEU A 459 5.95 8.90 -16.28
CA LEU A 459 5.62 10.30 -16.01
C LEU A 459 4.32 10.44 -15.20
N MET A 460 3.31 9.61 -15.45
CA MET A 460 2.09 9.56 -14.61
C MET A 460 2.43 9.19 -13.16
N VAL A 461 3.34 8.23 -12.93
CA VAL A 461 3.81 7.87 -11.58
C VAL A 461 4.44 9.08 -10.89
N LEU A 462 5.28 9.86 -11.60
CA LEU A 462 5.88 11.08 -11.05
C LEU A 462 4.84 12.17 -10.74
N GLN A 463 3.85 12.35 -11.62
CA GLN A 463 2.76 13.32 -11.43
C GLN A 463 1.87 12.96 -10.23
N ASN A 464 1.72 11.66 -9.92
CA ASN A 464 0.95 11.16 -8.80
C ASN A 464 1.70 11.18 -7.46
N ALA A 465 2.99 11.50 -7.45
CA ALA A 465 3.77 11.54 -6.22
C ALA A 465 3.22 12.59 -5.24
N PRO A 466 3.30 12.36 -3.91
CA PRO A 466 2.90 13.37 -2.94
C PRO A 466 3.64 14.70 -3.18
N ALA A 467 2.89 15.80 -3.17
CA ALA A 467 3.43 17.12 -3.54
C ALA A 467 4.64 17.50 -2.67
N GLY A 468 5.76 17.83 -3.33
CA GLY A 468 7.03 18.16 -2.64
C GLY A 468 7.86 16.95 -2.18
N TYR A 469 7.43 15.72 -2.47
CA TYR A 469 8.12 14.48 -2.07
C TYR A 469 8.54 13.59 -3.23
N VAL A 470 8.41 14.04 -4.47
CA VAL A 470 8.75 13.27 -5.69
C VAL A 470 10.23 12.82 -5.74
N ASP A 471 11.14 13.52 -5.06
CA ASP A 471 12.57 13.16 -4.98
C ASP A 471 12.90 12.23 -3.80
N GLU A 472 11.94 11.94 -2.93
CA GLU A 472 12.13 11.06 -1.77
C GLU A 472 11.24 9.81 -1.81
N TRP A 473 10.17 9.82 -2.62
CA TRP A 473 9.20 8.73 -2.72
C TRP A 473 9.74 7.55 -3.52
N GLY A 474 9.66 6.34 -2.97
CA GLY A 474 10.31 5.13 -3.51
C GLY A 474 9.94 4.85 -4.97
N LEU A 475 8.65 4.84 -5.29
CA LEU A 475 8.17 4.61 -6.65
C LEU A 475 8.65 5.67 -7.65
N ALA A 476 8.69 6.94 -7.23
CA ALA A 476 9.19 8.01 -8.10
C ALA A 476 10.71 7.91 -8.34
N LEU A 477 11.47 7.45 -7.35
CA LEU A 477 12.91 7.23 -7.51
C LEU A 477 13.20 6.12 -8.52
N GLU A 478 12.50 4.98 -8.45
CA GLU A 478 12.65 3.92 -9.46
C GLU A 478 12.14 4.36 -10.83
N ALA A 479 11.02 5.08 -10.89
CA ALA A 479 10.50 5.58 -12.16
C ALA A 479 11.49 6.54 -12.84
N LYS A 480 12.14 7.43 -12.08
CA LYS A 480 13.21 8.30 -12.58
C LYS A 480 14.41 7.51 -13.10
N ALA A 481 14.79 6.40 -12.45
CA ALA A 481 15.88 5.57 -12.92
C ALA A 481 15.59 5.01 -14.32
N ILE A 482 14.40 4.43 -14.53
CA ILE A 482 14.00 3.90 -15.84
C ILE A 482 13.86 5.03 -16.88
N LEU A 483 13.33 6.20 -16.50
CA LEU A 483 13.25 7.36 -17.40
C LEU A 483 14.64 7.82 -17.87
N ASN A 484 15.64 7.83 -16.98
CA ASN A 484 17.01 8.20 -17.35
C ASN A 484 17.61 7.23 -18.38
N ASP A 485 17.26 5.94 -18.34
CA ASP A 485 17.69 4.96 -19.33
C ASP A 485 16.99 5.20 -20.68
N ILE A 486 15.68 5.51 -20.64
CA ILE A 486 14.89 5.85 -21.84
C ILE A 486 15.39 7.12 -22.52
N ASP A 487 15.83 8.13 -21.74
CA ASP A 487 16.34 9.40 -22.25
C ASP A 487 17.69 9.26 -23.00
N GLN A 488 18.39 8.14 -22.81
CA GLN A 488 19.63 7.84 -23.55
C GLN A 488 19.39 7.24 -24.94
N LEU A 489 18.14 6.88 -25.27
CA LEU A 489 17.78 6.31 -26.58
C LEU A 489 17.79 7.39 -27.67
N GLN A 490 18.39 7.07 -28.83
CA GLN A 490 18.47 7.99 -29.98
C GLN A 490 17.25 7.86 -30.91
N GLY A 491 16.97 8.90 -31.71
CA GLY A 491 15.97 8.85 -32.78
C GLY A 491 14.51 8.96 -32.33
N ARG A 492 14.26 9.58 -31.17
CA ARG A 492 12.93 9.74 -30.56
C ARG A 492 12.47 11.20 -30.50
N GLU A 493 13.02 12.09 -31.33
CA GLU A 493 12.80 13.53 -31.25
C GLU A 493 11.32 13.91 -31.42
N ARG A 494 10.61 13.20 -32.31
CA ARG A 494 9.19 13.44 -32.57
C ARG A 494 8.32 13.01 -31.39
N GLU A 495 8.57 11.81 -30.87
CA GLU A 495 7.86 11.21 -29.74
C GLU A 495 8.08 12.08 -28.49
N LEU A 496 9.33 12.45 -28.20
CA LEU A 496 9.69 13.32 -27.10
C LEU A 496 9.00 14.69 -27.21
N SER A 497 8.89 15.26 -28.42
CA SER A 497 8.16 16.51 -28.62
C SER A 497 6.69 16.40 -28.22
N LEU A 498 6.02 15.29 -28.57
CA LEU A 498 4.60 15.05 -28.24
C LEU A 498 4.42 14.77 -26.74
N ILE A 499 5.27 13.93 -26.16
CA ILE A 499 5.26 13.60 -24.73
C ILE A 499 5.52 14.84 -23.88
N ASN A 500 6.49 15.67 -24.25
CA ASN A 500 6.80 16.91 -23.55
C ASN A 500 5.66 17.92 -23.64
N ALA A 501 4.99 18.02 -24.79
CA ALA A 501 3.80 18.86 -24.94
C ALA A 501 2.66 18.40 -24.02
N TRP A 502 2.40 17.09 -23.97
CA TRP A 502 1.42 16.50 -23.05
C TRP A 502 1.77 16.74 -21.58
N ASN A 503 3.03 16.52 -21.19
CA ASN A 503 3.47 16.68 -19.81
C ASN A 503 3.41 18.15 -19.34
N LYS A 504 3.62 19.10 -20.27
CA LYS A 504 3.54 20.54 -19.98
C LYS A 504 2.11 21.05 -19.83
N ASP A 505 1.19 20.59 -20.69
CA ASP A 505 -0.21 20.96 -20.64
C ASP A 505 -1.11 19.74 -20.91
N PRO A 506 -1.36 18.89 -19.89
CA PRO A 506 -2.13 17.67 -20.06
C PRO A 506 -3.62 17.92 -20.28
N ARG A 507 -4.09 19.17 -20.09
CA ARG A 507 -5.52 19.54 -20.18
C ARG A 507 -5.92 20.06 -21.56
N SER A 508 -4.98 20.40 -22.43
CA SER A 508 -5.30 20.82 -23.80
C SER A 508 -5.99 19.69 -24.58
N ASP A 509 -6.86 20.04 -25.53
CA ASP A 509 -7.58 19.05 -26.36
C ASP A 509 -6.60 18.14 -27.14
N GLN A 510 -5.49 18.70 -27.60
CA GLN A 510 -4.46 17.96 -28.33
C GLN A 510 -3.75 16.96 -27.40
N SER A 511 -3.33 17.40 -26.22
CA SER A 511 -2.69 16.54 -25.20
C SER A 511 -3.64 15.44 -24.74
N HIS A 512 -4.92 15.75 -24.57
CA HIS A 512 -5.94 14.78 -24.17
C HIS A 512 -6.21 13.74 -25.26
N ALA A 513 -6.29 14.16 -26.54
CA ALA A 513 -6.42 13.24 -27.66
C ALA A 513 -5.18 12.34 -27.83
N PHE A 514 -3.98 12.92 -27.70
CA PHE A 514 -2.72 12.17 -27.73
C PHE A 514 -2.65 11.15 -26.59
N PHE A 515 -2.94 11.56 -25.35
CA PHE A 515 -2.96 10.67 -24.19
C PHE A 515 -3.96 9.51 -24.36
N ARG A 516 -5.17 9.80 -24.86
CA ARG A 516 -6.17 8.77 -25.15
C ARG A 516 -5.63 7.73 -26.14
N TYR A 517 -5.00 8.17 -27.22
CA TYR A 517 -4.47 7.28 -28.25
C TYR A 517 -3.22 6.52 -27.80
N ALA A 518 -2.23 7.23 -27.26
CA ALA A 518 -0.91 6.70 -26.94
C ALA A 518 -0.89 5.85 -25.66
N VAL A 519 -1.80 6.13 -24.70
CA VAL A 519 -1.83 5.44 -23.41
C VAL A 519 -3.10 4.62 -23.26
N VAL A 520 -4.25 5.29 -23.17
CA VAL A 520 -5.51 4.66 -22.72
C VAL A 520 -5.96 3.55 -23.67
N GLN A 521 -5.98 3.81 -24.98
CA GLN A 521 -6.38 2.80 -25.97
C GLN A 521 -5.43 1.59 -26.00
N GLN A 522 -4.14 1.81 -25.79
CA GLN A 522 -3.14 0.73 -25.79
C GLN A 522 -3.33 -0.17 -24.57
N VAL A 523 -3.44 0.44 -23.38
CA VAL A 523 -3.68 -0.29 -22.12
C VAL A 523 -5.03 -1.01 -22.14
N ASP A 524 -6.10 -0.36 -22.62
CA ASP A 524 -7.42 -0.99 -22.75
C ASP A 524 -7.42 -2.18 -23.73
N THR A 525 -6.64 -2.10 -24.82
CA THR A 525 -6.55 -3.21 -25.79
C THR A 525 -5.87 -4.42 -25.16
N LEU A 526 -4.80 -4.21 -24.40
CA LEU A 526 -4.14 -5.26 -23.63
C LEU A 526 -5.05 -5.81 -22.51
N ALA A 527 -5.75 -4.94 -21.77
CA ALA A 527 -6.66 -5.33 -20.70
C ALA A 527 -7.77 -6.28 -21.18
N LYS A 528 -8.30 -6.07 -22.40
CA LYS A 528 -9.33 -6.94 -23.02
C LYS A 528 -8.85 -8.38 -23.26
N LEU A 529 -7.55 -8.63 -23.31
CA LEU A 529 -6.98 -9.98 -23.43
C LEU A 529 -6.76 -10.64 -22.07
N GLY A 530 -6.73 -9.87 -20.98
CA GLY A 530 -6.57 -10.36 -19.60
C GLY A 530 -7.56 -11.47 -19.21
N PRO A 531 -8.88 -11.29 -19.37
CA PRO A 531 -9.85 -12.34 -19.07
C PRO A 531 -9.66 -13.62 -19.89
N LYS A 532 -9.17 -13.49 -21.13
CA LYS A 532 -8.93 -14.65 -22.02
C LYS A 532 -7.75 -15.49 -21.54
N ILE A 533 -6.63 -14.84 -21.19
CA ILE A 533 -5.44 -15.56 -20.70
C ILE A 533 -5.73 -16.22 -19.34
N LEU A 534 -6.50 -15.57 -18.48
CA LEU A 534 -6.93 -16.15 -17.19
C LEU A 534 -7.84 -17.37 -17.39
N ALA A 535 -8.83 -17.28 -18.27
CA ALA A 535 -9.73 -18.40 -18.56
C ALA A 535 -8.98 -19.60 -19.17
N LEU A 536 -7.96 -19.34 -19.99
CA LEU A 536 -7.12 -20.36 -20.57
C LEU A 536 -6.26 -21.09 -19.52
N ASP A 537 -5.56 -20.32 -18.67
CA ASP A 537 -4.58 -20.86 -17.74
C ASP A 537 -5.19 -21.43 -16.45
N PHE A 538 -6.32 -20.88 -16.01
CA PHE A 538 -6.95 -21.20 -14.72
C PHE A 538 -8.42 -21.64 -14.83
N GLY A 539 -9.05 -21.57 -16.01
CA GLY A 539 -10.47 -21.86 -16.17
C GLY A 539 -10.85 -23.35 -16.20
N GLN A 540 -9.88 -24.26 -16.19
CA GLN A 540 -10.08 -25.72 -16.24
C GLN A 540 -10.58 -26.28 -14.92
#